data_AF-V6AUR8-F1
#
_entry.id   AF-V6AUR8-F1
#
_cell.length_a   1.000
_cell.length_b   1.000
_cell.length_c   1.000
_cell.angle_alpha   90.00
_cell.angle_beta   90.00
_cell.angle_gamma   90.00
#
_symmetry.space_group_name_H-M   'P 1'
#
loop_
_entity.id
_entity.type
_entity.pdbx_description
1 polymer ?
#
loop_
_entity_poly.entity_id
_entity_poly.type
_entity_poly.pdbx_seq_one_letter_code
_entity_poly.pdbx_strand_id
1 'polypeptide(L)'
;MSWRKIAMKFPGTCIVCNQKIEVNEIGLWSKGAGVKHERCAAKEIKELNCAICGGPTGCARCEFQDDCDREAVSGMCVCKNCLDSKDPYLAYKKAVMKGFPVFEMNSD
;
A
#
# COMPACT_ATOMS: atom_id res chain seq x y z
N MET A 1 -10.94 -6.73 -16.26
CA MET A 1 -10.05 -7.90 -16.16
C MET A 1 -10.71 -8.92 -15.22
N SER A 2 -11.03 -10.14 -15.66
CA SER A 2 -11.60 -11.15 -14.75
C SER A 2 -10.51 -12.07 -14.20
N TRP A 3 -10.49 -12.22 -12.88
CA TRP A 3 -9.65 -13.19 -12.19
C TRP A 3 -10.35 -14.54 -12.20
N ARG A 4 -9.64 -15.61 -12.57
CA ARG A 4 -10.14 -16.98 -12.56
C ARG A 4 -9.30 -17.82 -11.61
N LYS A 5 -9.98 -18.62 -10.78
CA LYS A 5 -9.31 -19.63 -9.95
C LYS A 5 -8.78 -20.73 -10.86
N ILE A 6 -7.49 -21.00 -10.81
CA ILE A 6 -6.84 -22.09 -11.52
C ILE A 6 -5.96 -22.87 -10.56
N ALA A 7 -5.94 -24.20 -10.70
CA ALA A 7 -4.91 -25.01 -10.08
C ALA A 7 -3.62 -24.89 -10.90
N MET A 8 -2.51 -24.60 -10.23
CA MET A 8 -1.22 -24.40 -10.90
C MET A 8 -0.70 -25.71 -11.47
N LYS A 9 -0.44 -25.75 -12.78
CA LYS A 9 0.22 -26.90 -13.43
C LYS A 9 1.75 -26.86 -13.29
N PHE A 10 2.30 -25.67 -13.11
CA PHE A 10 3.72 -25.40 -12.94
C PHE A 10 3.90 -24.35 -11.84
N PRO A 11 5.08 -24.26 -11.19
CA PRO A 11 5.33 -23.22 -10.20
C PRO A 11 5.18 -21.83 -10.83
N GLY A 12 4.32 -21.00 -10.25
CA GLY A 12 4.11 -19.61 -10.68
C GLY A 12 4.72 -18.64 -9.68
N THR A 13 4.97 -17.39 -10.10
CA THR A 13 5.36 -16.33 -9.17
C THR A 13 4.15 -15.45 -8.88
N CYS A 14 3.80 -15.29 -7.62
CA CYS A 14 2.71 -14.41 -7.21
C CYS A 14 3.08 -12.95 -7.48
N ILE A 15 2.28 -12.25 -8.27
CA ILE A 15 2.53 -10.84 -8.62
C ILE A 15 2.40 -9.87 -7.43
N VAL A 16 1.89 -10.33 -6.27
CA VAL A 16 1.67 -9.48 -5.08
C VAL A 16 2.82 -9.63 -4.09
N CYS A 17 3.23 -10.85 -3.76
CA CYS A 17 4.26 -11.10 -2.74
C CYS A 17 5.60 -11.60 -3.30
N ASN A 18 5.71 -11.78 -4.62
CA ASN A 18 6.88 -12.36 -5.31
C ASN A 18 7.30 -13.77 -4.84
N GLN A 19 6.50 -14.43 -3.99
CA GLN A 19 6.72 -15.82 -3.59
C GLN A 19 6.17 -16.78 -4.65
N LYS A 20 6.71 -18.01 -4.66
CA LYS A 20 6.23 -19.08 -5.52
C LYS A 20 4.82 -19.53 -5.12
N ILE A 21 4.03 -19.89 -6.12
CA ILE A 21 2.76 -20.61 -6.02
C ILE A 21 3.06 -22.02 -6.47
N GLU A 22 2.91 -22.99 -5.58
CA GLU A 22 3.34 -24.36 -5.82
C GLU A 22 2.42 -25.11 -6.80
N VAL A 23 2.92 -26.21 -7.36
CA VAL A 23 2.11 -27.07 -8.24
C VAL A 23 0.92 -27.62 -7.45
N ASN A 24 -0.25 -27.63 -8.08
CA ASN A 24 -1.56 -27.97 -7.51
C ASN A 24 -2.14 -26.96 -6.50
N GLU A 25 -1.41 -25.89 -6.14
CA GLU A 25 -1.98 -24.80 -5.35
C GLU A 25 -2.98 -23.97 -6.20
N ILE A 26 -4.03 -23.44 -5.55
CA ILE A 26 -5.02 -22.60 -6.22
C ILE A 26 -4.50 -21.15 -6.30
N GLY A 27 -4.31 -20.67 -7.53
CA GLY A 27 -3.98 -19.28 -7.84
C GLY A 27 -5.14 -18.56 -8.53
N LEU A 28 -5.17 -17.23 -8.40
CA LEU A 28 -6.01 -16.37 -9.24
C LEU A 28 -5.20 -15.89 -10.43
N TRP A 29 -5.64 -16.27 -11.63
CA TRP A 29 -5.00 -15.86 -12.88
C TRP A 29 -5.87 -14.88 -13.66
N SER A 30 -5.24 -13.90 -14.32
CA SER A 30 -5.89 -13.04 -15.29
C SER A 30 -5.03 -12.84 -16.53
N LYS A 31 -5.67 -12.86 -17.70
CA LYS A 31 -5.01 -12.70 -18.99
C LYS A 31 -4.30 -11.34 -19.05
N GLY A 32 -2.98 -11.36 -19.24
CA GLY A 32 -2.14 -10.16 -19.34
C GLY A 32 -1.64 -9.58 -18.01
N ALA A 33 -2.18 -10.01 -16.86
CA ALA A 33 -1.71 -9.56 -15.55
C ALA A 33 -0.78 -10.55 -14.86
N GLY A 34 -1.05 -11.86 -15.00
CA GLY A 34 -0.28 -12.93 -14.32
C GLY A 34 -1.12 -13.70 -13.30
N VAL A 35 -0.47 -14.22 -12.26
CA VAL A 35 -1.10 -15.04 -11.22
C VAL A 35 -0.78 -14.49 -9.82
N LYS A 36 -1.73 -14.57 -8.88
CA LYS A 36 -1.52 -14.28 -7.45
C LYS A 36 -2.07 -15.41 -6.58
N HIS A 37 -1.53 -15.59 -5.36
CA HIS A 37 -2.14 -16.51 -4.40
C HIS A 37 -3.58 -16.09 -4.08
N GLU A 38 -4.43 -17.05 -3.73
CA GLU A 38 -5.78 -16.74 -3.24
C GLU A 38 -5.72 -15.87 -1.96
N ARG A 39 -4.81 -16.19 -1.03
CA ARG A 39 -4.55 -15.33 0.17
C ARG A 39 -4.05 -13.93 -0.18
N CYS A 40 -3.33 -13.78 -1.30
CA CYS A 40 -2.84 -12.49 -1.77
C CYS A 40 -3.92 -11.71 -2.54
N ALA A 41 -5.04 -12.35 -2.89
CA ALA A 41 -6.19 -11.66 -3.42
C ALA A 41 -6.83 -10.73 -2.39
N ALA A 42 -6.83 -11.15 -1.13
CA ALA A 42 -7.34 -10.37 -0.01
C ALA A 42 -6.37 -9.27 0.44
N LYS A 43 -5.06 -9.46 0.24
CA LYS A 43 -4.04 -8.40 0.41
C LYS A 43 -3.95 -7.51 -0.84
N GLU A 44 -5.08 -7.00 -1.34
CA GLU A 44 -4.98 -5.78 -2.13
C GLU A 44 -4.43 -4.70 -1.21
N ILE A 45 -3.19 -4.29 -1.49
CA ILE A 45 -2.50 -3.33 -0.63
C ILE A 45 -3.28 -2.03 -0.70
N LYS A 46 -4.00 -1.72 0.37
CA LYS A 46 -4.76 -0.48 0.50
C LYS A 46 -3.80 0.69 0.37
N GLU A 47 -3.86 1.36 -0.77
CA GLU A 47 -3.04 2.53 -1.07
C GLU A 47 -3.56 3.70 -0.24
N LEU A 48 -2.69 4.28 0.58
CA LEU A 48 -2.96 5.49 1.33
C LEU A 48 -2.45 6.70 0.54
N ASN A 49 -3.07 7.85 0.80
CA ASN A 49 -2.64 9.12 0.23
C ASN A 49 -1.70 9.85 1.20
N CYS A 50 -0.73 10.56 0.63
CA CYS A 50 0.20 11.39 1.38
C CYS A 50 -0.54 12.58 1.99
N ALA A 51 -0.39 12.79 3.30
CA ALA A 51 -0.99 13.91 4.02
C ALA A 51 -0.48 15.28 3.55
N ILE A 52 0.72 15.35 2.96
CA ILE A 52 1.33 16.60 2.48
C ILE A 52 0.87 16.96 1.06
N CYS A 53 1.01 16.04 0.11
CA CYS A 53 0.77 16.31 -1.30
C CYS A 53 -0.53 15.71 -1.86
N GLY A 54 -1.21 14.84 -1.11
CA GLY A 54 -2.43 14.13 -1.54
C GLY A 54 -2.19 13.00 -2.54
N GLY A 55 -0.95 12.82 -3.03
CA GLY A 55 -0.60 11.76 -3.98
C GLY A 55 -0.49 10.37 -3.34
N PRO A 56 -0.41 9.30 -4.16
CA PRO A 56 -0.25 7.94 -3.65
C PRO A 56 1.08 7.79 -2.90
N THR A 57 1.05 7.04 -1.80
CA THR A 57 2.25 6.88 -0.95
C THR A 57 3.21 5.82 -1.48
N GLY A 58 2.75 4.96 -2.38
CA GLY A 58 3.54 3.84 -2.89
C GLY A 58 3.56 2.69 -1.90
N CYS A 59 2.42 2.45 -1.27
CA CYS A 59 2.19 1.48 -0.22
C CYS A 59 2.67 0.07 -0.52
N ALA A 60 2.59 -0.37 -1.78
CA ALA A 60 3.04 -1.68 -2.24
C ALA A 60 4.57 -1.83 -2.36
N ARG A 61 5.30 -0.73 -2.21
CA ARG A 61 6.77 -0.69 -2.24
C ARG A 61 7.32 0.07 -1.02
N CYS A 62 6.49 0.26 0.00
CA CYS A 62 6.84 0.99 1.20
C CYS A 62 7.80 0.14 2.05
N GLU A 63 8.86 0.75 2.55
CA GLU A 63 9.83 0.10 3.45
C GLU A 63 9.20 -0.39 4.77
N PHE A 64 8.02 0.12 5.14
CA PHE A 64 7.25 -0.30 6.31
C PHE A 64 6.07 -1.23 5.96
N GLN A 65 6.07 -1.87 4.79
CA GLN A 65 4.93 -2.65 4.33
C GLN A 65 4.50 -3.75 5.32
N ASP A 66 5.46 -4.40 5.99
CA ASP A 66 5.21 -5.53 6.87
C ASP A 66 4.75 -5.11 8.28
N ASP A 67 5.12 -3.90 8.71
CA ASP A 67 4.80 -3.37 10.05
C ASP A 67 3.60 -2.38 10.04
N CYS A 68 3.28 -1.80 8.87
CA CYS A 68 2.21 -0.82 8.74
C CYS A 68 0.85 -1.49 8.58
N ASP A 69 0.13 -1.63 9.70
CA ASP A 69 -1.28 -2.01 9.70
C ASP A 69 -2.16 -0.83 9.23
N ARG A 70 -2.53 -0.84 7.95
CA ARG A 70 -3.30 0.22 7.29
C ARG A 70 -4.76 0.30 7.73
N GLU A 71 -5.24 -0.66 8.51
CA GLU A 71 -6.59 -0.62 9.08
C GLU A 71 -6.57 0.01 10.47
N ALA A 72 -5.46 -0.11 11.19
CA ALA A 72 -5.28 0.45 12.53
C ALA A 72 -4.64 1.85 12.54
N VAL A 73 -3.78 2.19 11.58
CA VAL A 73 -3.16 3.52 11.54
C VAL A 73 -4.14 4.61 11.13
N SER A 74 -3.84 5.86 11.49
CA SER A 74 -4.67 7.05 11.23
C SER A 74 -4.96 7.35 9.75
N GLY A 75 -4.36 6.61 8.80
CA GLY A 75 -4.45 6.87 7.37
C GLY A 75 -3.64 8.09 6.88
N MET A 76 -3.02 8.84 7.78
CA MET A 76 -2.18 10.00 7.48
C MET A 76 -0.74 9.55 7.18
N CYS A 77 -0.52 9.02 5.99
CA CYS A 77 0.81 8.59 5.56
C CYS A 77 1.61 9.75 4.95
N VAL A 78 2.94 9.64 4.88
CA VAL A 78 3.81 10.61 4.19
C VAL A 78 4.64 9.86 3.16
N CYS A 79 4.58 10.30 1.90
CA CYS A 79 5.38 9.67 0.84
C CYS A 79 6.86 10.06 0.95
N LYS A 80 7.74 9.18 0.45
CA LYS A 80 9.19 9.34 0.54
C LYS A 80 9.69 10.69 0.03
N ASN A 81 9.16 11.15 -1.11
CA ASN A 81 9.52 12.46 -1.69
C ASN A 81 9.21 13.64 -0.75
N CYS A 82 8.11 13.56 0.00
CA CYS A 82 7.75 14.60 0.96
C CYS A 82 8.54 14.45 2.27
N LEU A 83 8.86 13.22 2.66
CA LEU A 83 9.71 12.94 3.83
C LEU A 83 11.14 13.45 3.62
N ASP A 84 11.69 13.25 2.42
CA ASP A 84 13.05 13.67 2.04
C ASP A 84 13.15 15.18 1.69
N SER A 85 12.05 15.93 1.86
CA SER A 85 12.05 17.38 1.62
C SER A 85 12.84 18.15 2.69
N LYS A 86 13.13 19.42 2.44
CA LYS A 86 13.97 20.26 3.33
C LYS A 86 13.41 20.39 4.75
N ASP A 87 12.09 20.39 4.91
CA ASP A 87 11.41 20.49 6.21
C ASP A 87 10.08 19.71 6.17
N PRO A 88 10.13 18.38 6.34
CA PRO A 88 8.96 17.52 6.21
C PRO A 88 7.96 17.75 7.35
N TYR A 89 8.46 18.11 8.55
CA TYR A 89 7.62 18.38 9.71
C TYR A 89 6.76 19.63 9.50
N LEU A 90 7.36 20.75 9.07
CA LEU A 90 6.61 21.98 8.81
C LEU A 90 5.63 21.81 7.66
N ALA A 91 6.01 21.07 6.61
CA ALA A 91 5.12 20.74 5.49
C ALA A 91 3.91 19.91 5.96
N TYR A 92 4.14 18.90 6.79
CA TYR A 92 3.09 18.07 7.39
C TYR A 92 2.17 18.90 8.28
N LYS A 93 2.72 19.68 9.21
CA LYS A 93 1.95 20.55 10.12
C LYS A 93 1.02 21.48 9.35
N LYS A 94 1.55 22.15 8.32
CA LYS A 94 0.75 23.05 7.45
C LYS A 94 -0.36 22.30 6.72
N ALA A 95 -0.08 21.12 6.18
CA ALA A 95 -1.06 20.35 5.42
C ALA A 95 -2.19 19.82 6.32
N VAL A 96 -1.85 19.31 7.51
CA VAL A 96 -2.83 18.83 8.49
C VAL A 96 -3.68 19.98 9.04
N MET A 97 -3.07 21.11 9.42
CA MET A 97 -3.82 22.29 9.88
C MET A 97 -4.78 22.83 8.82
N LYS A 98 -4.38 22.78 7.53
CA LYS A 98 -5.26 23.17 6.42
C LYS A 98 -6.41 22.19 6.22
N GLY A 99 -6.16 20.89 6.38
CA GLY A 99 -7.17 19.83 6.19
C GLY A 99 -8.15 19.68 7.35
N PHE A 100 -7.73 20.04 8.57
CA PHE A 100 -8.51 19.88 9.81
C PHE A 100 -8.46 21.18 10.64
N PRO A 101 -9.34 22.16 10.35
CA PRO A 101 -9.34 23.48 11.00
C PRO A 101 -9.58 23.44 12.52
N VAL A 102 -9.95 22.29 13.08
CA VAL A 102 -10.33 22.11 14.50
C VAL A 102 -9.15 21.65 15.37
N PHE A 103 -8.02 21.26 14.78
CA PHE A 103 -6.82 20.89 15.54
C PHE A 103 -5.93 22.12 15.78
N GLU A 104 -6.23 22.92 16.79
CA GLU A 104 -5.21 23.76 17.43
C GLU A 104 -4.25 22.85 18.18
N MET A 105 -3.17 22.42 17.50
CA MET A 105 -2.01 21.83 18.17
C MET A 105 -1.22 22.96 18.85
N ASN A 106 -1.71 23.40 20.00
CA ASN A 106 -0.94 24.23 20.93
C ASN A 106 0.31 23.45 21.32
N SER A 107 1.47 23.97 20.93
CA SER A 107 2.79 23.46 21.31
C SER A 107 3.48 24.62 22.01
N ASP A 108 3.55 24.53 23.34
CA ASP A 108 4.53 25.26 24.16
C ASP A 108 5.94 24.70 23.93
#